data_AF-A0A947EKX3-F1
#
_entry.id   AF-A0A947EKX3-F1
#
_cell.length_a   1.000
_cell.length_b   1.000
_cell.length_c   1.000
_cell.angle_alpha   90.00
_cell.angle_beta   90.00
_cell.angle_gamma   90.00
#
_symmetry.space_group_name_H-M   'P 1'
#
loop_
_entity.id
_entity.type
_entity.pdbx_description
1 polymer ?
#
loop_
_entity_poly.entity_id
_entity_poly.type
_entity_poly.pdbx_seq_one_letter_code
_entity_poly.pdbx_strand_id
1 'polypeptide(L)'
;MPKILIIEDEAAIRRVLSKILSEESETYEVDEAEDGLVGLEKIKKDDYGLILCDIKMPKMDGVEVLEAVKTIKPEIPVVMISGHGDLDTAVNTMRLGAFDYISKPPDLNRLLNTVRNALDRKELVLENKRLKRKVSKKYEMIGDSAGVSKIKEMIDKVAPTDARVLITGQNGTGKEIVA
;
A
#
# COMPACT_ATOMS: atom_id res chain seq x y z
N MET A 1 12.61 -10.31 0.47
CA MET A 1 12.77 -10.30 -0.99
C MET A 1 11.47 -9.79 -1.58
N PRO A 2 11.49 -8.79 -2.48
CA PRO A 2 10.26 -8.24 -3.03
C PRO A 2 9.61 -9.25 -3.98
N LYS A 3 8.39 -9.64 -3.65
CA LYS A 3 7.59 -10.55 -4.46
C LYS A 3 6.67 -9.75 -5.38
N ILE A 4 6.74 -10.00 -6.67
CA ILE A 4 6.01 -9.26 -7.71
C ILE A 4 5.01 -10.20 -8.36
N LEU A 5 3.74 -9.78 -8.45
CA LEU A 5 2.72 -10.51 -9.19
C LEU A 5 2.49 -9.86 -10.55
N ILE A 6 2.59 -10.64 -11.62
CA ILE A 6 2.17 -10.24 -12.96
C ILE A 6 0.84 -10.91 -13.26
N ILE A 7 -0.18 -10.12 -13.58
CA ILE A 7 -1.48 -10.61 -14.03
C ILE A 7 -1.78 -10.03 -15.41
N GLU A 8 -1.76 -10.92 -16.39
CA GLU A 8 -1.73 -10.63 -17.83
C GLU A 8 -2.26 -11.87 -18.55
N ASP A 9 -3.23 -11.74 -19.44
CA ASP A 9 -3.83 -12.88 -20.14
C ASP A 9 -2.98 -13.35 -21.32
N GLU A 10 -2.28 -12.43 -21.99
CA GLU A 10 -1.37 -12.78 -23.08
C GLU A 10 -0.09 -13.46 -22.57
N ALA A 11 0.00 -14.77 -22.76
CA ALA A 11 1.16 -15.57 -22.33
C ALA A 11 2.50 -15.08 -22.88
N ALA A 12 2.53 -14.50 -24.08
CA ALA A 12 3.74 -13.92 -24.66
C ALA A 12 4.22 -12.69 -23.87
N ILE A 13 3.32 -11.75 -23.56
CA ILE A 13 3.63 -10.54 -22.81
C ILE A 13 4.02 -10.90 -21.37
N ARG A 14 3.27 -11.80 -20.74
CA ARG A 14 3.54 -12.26 -19.38
C ARG A 14 4.94 -12.85 -19.23
N ARG A 15 5.36 -13.70 -20.17
CA ARG A 15 6.73 -14.27 -20.21
C ARG A 15 7.80 -13.21 -20.42
N VAL A 16 7.55 -12.21 -21.26
CA VAL A 16 8.50 -11.12 -21.51
C VAL A 16 8.68 -10.28 -20.25
N LEU A 17 7.59 -9.88 -19.59
CA LEU A 17 7.64 -9.13 -18.33
C LEU A 17 8.36 -9.93 -17.23
N SER A 18 8.01 -11.21 -17.10
CA SER A 18 8.62 -12.12 -16.12
C SER A 18 10.12 -12.22 -16.34
N LYS A 19 10.56 -12.46 -17.57
CA LYS A 19 11.97 -12.51 -17.95
C LYS A 19 12.70 -11.19 -17.65
N ILE A 20 12.13 -10.05 -18.03
CA ILE A 20 12.73 -8.73 -17.77
C ILE A 20 12.96 -8.51 -16.27
N LEU A 21 11.97 -8.83 -15.43
CA LEU A 21 12.08 -8.64 -13.99
C LEU A 21 13.08 -9.60 -13.35
N SER A 22 13.15 -10.84 -13.83
CA SER A 22 14.13 -11.82 -13.33
C SER A 22 15.57 -11.49 -13.75
N GLU A 23 15.78 -10.92 -14.94
CA GLU A 23 17.10 -10.49 -15.41
C GLU A 23 17.58 -9.21 -14.72
N GLU A 24 16.66 -8.34 -14.30
CA GLU A 24 16.97 -7.10 -13.58
C GLU A 24 17.55 -7.36 -12.18
N SER A 25 17.00 -8.32 -11.43
CA SER A 25 17.49 -8.64 -10.09
C SER A 25 17.23 -10.09 -9.70
N GLU A 26 18.29 -10.78 -9.27
CA GLU A 26 18.21 -12.13 -8.70
C GLU A 26 17.36 -12.18 -7.41
N THR A 27 17.08 -11.04 -6.79
CA THR A 27 16.29 -10.96 -5.55
C THR A 27 14.79 -10.84 -5.77
N TYR A 28 14.35 -10.62 -7.01
CA TYR A 28 12.94 -10.50 -7.35
C TYR A 28 12.31 -11.88 -7.49
N GLU A 29 11.26 -12.14 -6.71
CA GLU A 29 10.44 -13.34 -6.86
C GLU A 29 9.21 -12.98 -7.69
N VAL A 30 9.10 -13.55 -8.89
CA VAL A 30 8.02 -13.22 -9.82
C VAL A 30 7.01 -14.35 -9.85
N ASP A 31 5.77 -14.03 -9.51
CA ASP A 31 4.62 -14.90 -9.72
C ASP A 31 3.81 -14.43 -10.93
N GLU A 32 3.20 -15.39 -11.63
CA GLU A 32 2.37 -15.13 -12.81
C GLU A 32 0.92 -15.57 -12.59
N ALA A 33 -0.03 -14.81 -13.10
CA ALA A 33 -1.44 -15.17 -13.18
C ALA A 33 -1.96 -14.84 -14.59
N GLU A 34 -2.81 -15.73 -15.11
CA GLU A 34 -3.34 -15.66 -16.47
C GLU A 34 -4.64 -14.86 -16.59
N ASP A 35 -5.26 -14.49 -15.47
CA ASP A 35 -6.44 -13.63 -15.44
C ASP A 35 -6.60 -12.94 -14.07
N GLY A 36 -7.53 -12.00 -14.00
CA GLY A 36 -7.82 -11.23 -12.79
C GLY A 36 -8.31 -12.07 -11.61
N LEU A 37 -9.01 -13.19 -11.85
CA LEU A 37 -9.52 -14.05 -10.77
C LEU A 37 -8.39 -14.82 -10.11
N VAL A 38 -7.53 -15.47 -10.89
CA VAL A 38 -6.33 -16.17 -10.39
C VAL A 38 -5.40 -15.18 -9.70
N GLY A 39 -5.24 -13.99 -10.28
CA GLY A 39 -4.48 -12.90 -9.66
C GLY A 39 -5.02 -12.52 -8.29
N LEU A 40 -6.33 -12.31 -8.17
CA LEU A 40 -6.97 -11.92 -6.92
C LEU A 40 -6.90 -13.02 -5.84
N GLU A 41 -7.04 -14.29 -6.22
CA GLU A 41 -6.87 -15.41 -5.29
C GLU A 41 -5.46 -15.45 -4.70
N LYS A 42 -4.44 -15.27 -5.54
CA LYS A 42 -3.04 -15.18 -5.09
C LYS A 42 -2.83 -14.00 -4.15
N ILE A 43 -3.35 -12.81 -4.50
CA ILE A 43 -3.20 -11.60 -3.66
C ILE A 43 -3.83 -11.79 -2.27
N LYS A 44 -4.92 -12.56 -2.18
CA LYS A 44 -5.55 -12.90 -0.89
C LYS A 44 -4.69 -13.83 -0.05
N LYS A 45 -4.01 -14.79 -0.69
CA LYS A 45 -3.22 -15.83 -0.03
C LYS A 45 -1.82 -15.36 0.37
N ASP A 46 -1.17 -14.61 -0.49
CA ASP A 46 0.24 -14.24 -0.39
C ASP A 46 0.43 -12.71 -0.27
N ASP A 47 1.59 -12.29 0.24
CA ASP A 47 1.94 -10.86 0.37
C ASP A 47 2.87 -10.42 -0.76
N TYR A 48 2.34 -9.61 -1.65
CA TYR A 48 3.10 -9.02 -2.76
C TYR A 48 3.61 -7.62 -2.41
N GLY A 49 4.82 -7.34 -2.89
CA GLY A 49 5.43 -6.01 -2.86
C GLY A 49 4.93 -5.10 -3.98
N LEU A 50 4.57 -5.68 -5.12
CA LEU A 50 4.08 -4.99 -6.31
C LEU A 50 3.16 -5.91 -7.12
N ILE A 51 2.13 -5.31 -7.73
CA ILE A 51 1.30 -5.98 -8.74
C ILE A 51 1.44 -5.22 -10.06
N LEU A 52 1.78 -5.94 -11.13
CA LEU A 52 1.66 -5.49 -12.51
C LEU A 52 0.41 -6.12 -13.09
N CYS A 53 -0.56 -5.31 -13.52
CA CYS A 53 -1.86 -5.81 -13.99
C CYS A 53 -2.19 -5.26 -15.36
N ASP A 54 -2.52 -6.12 -16.31
CA ASP A 54 -3.17 -5.66 -17.53
C ASP A 54 -4.56 -5.12 -17.20
N ILE A 55 -5.01 -4.12 -17.95
CA ILE A 55 -6.36 -3.57 -17.81
C ILE A 55 -7.34 -4.53 -18.48
N LYS A 56 -7.16 -4.85 -19.76
CA LYS A 56 -8.19 -5.60 -20.49
C LYS A 56 -7.91 -7.08 -20.43
N MET A 57 -8.59 -7.78 -19.52
CA MET A 57 -8.49 -9.23 -19.39
C MET A 57 -9.88 -9.88 -19.44
N PRO A 58 -9.98 -11.15 -19.87
CA PRO A 58 -11.21 -11.93 -19.78
C PRO A 58 -11.55 -12.25 -18.31
N LYS A 59 -12.85 -12.52 -18.07
CA LYS A 59 -13.47 -12.88 -16.78
C LYS A 59 -13.53 -11.74 -15.76
N MET A 60 -12.38 -11.15 -15.40
CA MET A 60 -12.28 -10.05 -14.45
C MET A 60 -11.27 -9.02 -14.98
N ASP A 61 -11.73 -7.78 -15.16
CA ASP A 61 -10.94 -6.68 -15.69
C ASP A 61 -9.91 -6.20 -14.65
N GLY A 62 -8.77 -5.70 -15.10
CA GLY A 62 -7.74 -5.13 -14.24
C GLY A 62 -8.23 -3.95 -13.38
N VAL A 63 -9.22 -3.19 -13.83
CA VAL A 63 -9.86 -2.14 -13.00
C VAL A 63 -10.57 -2.75 -11.80
N GLU A 64 -11.30 -3.85 -12.00
CA GLU A 64 -11.98 -4.56 -10.91
C GLU A 64 -10.95 -5.16 -9.95
N VAL A 65 -9.82 -5.67 -10.47
CA VAL A 65 -8.71 -6.16 -9.64
C VAL A 65 -8.14 -5.03 -8.80
N LEU A 66 -7.90 -3.85 -9.39
CA LEU A 66 -7.40 -2.68 -8.69
C LEU A 66 -8.31 -2.29 -7.51
N GLU A 67 -9.61 -2.17 -7.75
CA GLU A 67 -10.58 -1.83 -6.70
C GLU A 67 -10.59 -2.86 -5.57
N ALA A 68 -10.57 -4.15 -5.92
CA ALA A 68 -10.52 -5.24 -4.96
C ALA A 68 -9.23 -5.17 -4.11
N VAL A 69 -8.07 -4.95 -4.74
CA VAL A 69 -6.77 -4.82 -4.07
C VAL A 69 -6.75 -3.63 -3.12
N LYS A 70 -7.28 -2.47 -3.56
CA LYS A 70 -7.36 -1.27 -2.72
C LYS A 70 -8.26 -1.47 -1.50
N THR A 71 -9.21 -2.39 -1.57
CA THR A 71 -10.07 -2.75 -0.44
C THR A 71 -9.37 -3.73 0.52
N ILE A 72 -8.71 -4.78 0.01
CA ILE A 72 -8.15 -5.86 0.84
C ILE A 72 -6.75 -5.58 1.37
N LYS A 73 -5.88 -4.98 0.54
CA LYS A 73 -4.45 -4.73 0.82
C LYS A 73 -4.03 -3.39 0.19
N PRO A 74 -4.59 -2.25 0.63
CA PRO A 74 -4.35 -0.92 0.05
C PRO A 74 -2.88 -0.50 -0.02
N GLU A 75 -2.04 -1.07 0.85
CA GLU A 75 -0.61 -0.82 0.89
C GLU A 75 0.16 -1.41 -0.29
N ILE A 76 -0.42 -2.33 -1.08
CA ILE A 76 0.24 -2.88 -2.25
C ILE A 76 0.09 -1.88 -3.41
N PRO A 77 1.21 -1.38 -3.98
CA PRO A 77 1.17 -0.61 -5.20
C PRO A 77 0.75 -1.49 -6.38
N VAL A 78 -0.13 -0.96 -7.22
CA VAL A 78 -0.63 -1.65 -8.42
C VAL A 78 -0.27 -0.77 -9.61
N VAL A 79 0.49 -1.31 -10.55
CA VAL A 79 0.84 -0.64 -11.81
C VAL A 79 -0.03 -1.24 -12.90
N MET A 80 -0.79 -0.39 -13.58
CA MET A 80 -1.65 -0.80 -14.67
C MET A 80 -0.85 -0.80 -15.97
N ILE A 81 -0.99 -1.84 -16.77
CA ILE A 81 -0.38 -1.99 -18.08
C ILE A 81 -1.52 -2.04 -19.10
N SER A 82 -1.46 -1.31 -20.22
CA SER A 82 -2.48 -1.45 -21.27
C SER A 82 -2.00 -1.02 -22.65
N GLY A 83 -2.36 -1.78 -23.69
CA GLY A 83 -2.09 -1.42 -25.09
C GLY A 83 -3.16 -0.52 -25.72
N HIS A 84 -4.32 -0.40 -25.10
CA HIS A 84 -5.38 0.47 -25.59
C HIS A 84 -5.22 1.82 -24.91
N GLY A 85 -4.59 2.76 -25.62
CA GLY A 85 -4.25 4.11 -25.17
C GLY A 85 -5.45 5.03 -24.90
N ASP A 86 -6.47 4.51 -24.24
CA ASP A 86 -7.59 5.30 -23.75
C ASP A 86 -7.14 6.09 -22.51
N LEU A 87 -6.89 7.38 -22.74
CA LEU A 87 -6.45 8.33 -21.73
C LEU A 87 -7.46 8.41 -20.58
N ASP A 88 -8.75 8.24 -20.87
CA ASP A 88 -9.80 8.28 -19.85
C ASP A 88 -9.67 7.09 -18.88
N THR A 89 -9.35 5.90 -19.41
CA THR A 89 -9.12 4.71 -18.59
C THR A 89 -7.85 4.85 -17.73
N ALA A 90 -6.78 5.43 -18.29
CA ALA A 90 -5.55 5.72 -17.53
C ALA A 90 -5.81 6.73 -16.41
N VAL A 91 -6.58 7.79 -16.67
CA VAL A 91 -6.97 8.78 -15.66
C VAL A 91 -7.86 8.15 -14.59
N ASN A 92 -8.81 7.31 -14.99
CA ASN A 92 -9.71 6.64 -14.05
C ASN A 92 -8.96 5.70 -13.10
N THR A 93 -8.07 4.84 -13.62
CA THR A 93 -7.28 3.92 -12.79
C THR A 93 -6.38 4.66 -11.79
N MET A 94 -5.79 5.79 -12.19
CA MET A 94 -5.03 6.66 -11.29
C MET A 94 -5.92 7.23 -10.16
N ARG A 95 -7.14 7.67 -10.48
CA ARG A 95 -8.10 8.16 -9.48
C ARG A 95 -8.53 7.07 -8.49
N LEU A 96 -8.64 5.83 -8.96
CA LEU A 96 -8.91 4.66 -8.13
C LEU A 96 -7.72 4.22 -7.27
N GLY A 97 -6.55 4.88 -7.43
CA GLY A 97 -5.39 4.67 -6.57
C GLY A 97 -4.37 3.68 -7.13
N ALA A 98 -4.35 3.45 -8.44
CA ALA A 98 -3.20 2.87 -9.10
C ALA A 98 -1.93 3.68 -8.77
N PHE A 99 -0.81 2.98 -8.67
CA PHE A 99 0.48 3.62 -8.43
C PHE A 99 1.00 4.31 -9.70
N ASP A 100 0.91 3.61 -10.83
CA ASP A 100 1.32 4.14 -12.13
C ASP A 100 0.58 3.42 -13.28
N TYR A 101 0.72 3.95 -14.49
CA TYR A 101 0.19 3.41 -15.74
C TYR A 101 1.28 3.35 -16.81
N ILE A 102 1.37 2.21 -17.50
CA ILE A 102 2.34 1.97 -18.56
C ILE A 102 1.61 1.49 -19.81
N SER A 103 1.85 2.13 -20.95
CA SER A 103 1.32 1.70 -22.24
C SER A 103 2.05 0.44 -22.75
N LYS A 104 1.34 -0.53 -23.32
CA LYS A 104 1.94 -1.62 -24.10
C LYS A 104 2.31 -1.10 -25.51
N PRO A 105 3.46 -1.49 -26.09
CA PRO A 105 4.52 -2.24 -25.44
C PRO A 105 5.27 -1.36 -24.42
N PRO A 106 5.59 -1.88 -23.23
CA PRO A 106 6.30 -1.11 -22.21
C PRO A 106 7.73 -0.81 -22.66
N ASP A 107 8.15 0.45 -22.53
CA ASP A 107 9.58 0.78 -22.58
C ASP A 107 10.28 0.13 -21.38
N LEU A 108 11.38 -0.58 -21.64
CA LEU A 108 12.11 -1.35 -20.62
C LEU A 108 12.57 -0.45 -19.48
N ASN A 109 13.19 0.69 -19.77
CA ASN A 109 13.70 1.60 -18.75
C ASN A 109 12.56 2.18 -17.92
N ARG A 110 11.44 2.54 -18.57
CA ARG A 110 10.23 3.00 -17.88
C ARG A 110 9.69 1.93 -16.92
N LEU A 111 9.53 0.70 -17.38
CA LEU A 111 9.03 -0.40 -16.56
C LEU A 111 9.90 -0.62 -15.32
N LEU A 112 11.22 -0.74 -15.51
CA LEU A 112 12.16 -0.99 -14.41
C LEU A 112 12.19 0.15 -13.40
N ASN A 113 12.16 1.41 -13.87
CA ASN A 113 12.09 2.56 -12.98
C ASN A 113 10.78 2.60 -12.19
N THR A 114 9.64 2.34 -12.84
CA THR A 114 8.34 2.28 -12.16
C THR A 114 8.31 1.15 -11.12
N VAL A 115 8.86 -0.03 -11.43
CA VAL A 115 8.95 -1.17 -10.51
C VAL A 115 9.77 -0.82 -9.27
N ARG A 116 10.98 -0.26 -9.44
CA ARG A 116 11.84 0.16 -8.32
C ARG A 116 11.13 1.18 -7.43
N ASN A 117 10.57 2.24 -8.03
CA ASN A 117 9.85 3.27 -7.28
C ASN A 117 8.62 2.73 -6.52
N ALA A 118 7.90 1.77 -7.11
CA ALA A 118 6.74 1.16 -6.49
C ALA A 118 7.14 0.32 -5.26
N LEU A 119 8.19 -0.50 -5.40
CA LEU A 119 8.73 -1.31 -4.32
C LEU A 119 9.26 -0.44 -3.16
N ASP A 120 9.97 0.64 -3.46
CA ASP A 120 10.44 1.59 -2.45
C ASP A 120 9.27 2.23 -1.70
N ARG A 121 8.20 2.62 -2.43
CA ARG A 121 6.99 3.16 -1.80
C ARG A 121 6.33 2.16 -0.86
N LYS A 122 6.30 0.88 -1.23
CA LYS A 122 5.77 -0.19 -0.37
C LYS A 122 6.55 -0.26 0.95
N GLU A 123 7.88 -0.26 0.87
CA GLU A 123 8.74 -0.32 2.06
C GLU A 123 8.52 0.90 2.97
N LEU A 124 8.48 2.10 2.39
CA LEU A 124 8.23 3.34 3.14
C LEU A 124 6.87 3.34 3.84
N VAL A 125 5.80 2.86 3.18
CA VAL A 125 4.46 2.76 3.79
C VAL A 125 4.46 1.78 4.96
N LEU A 126 5.11 0.63 4.80
CA LEU A 126 5.23 -0.37 5.87
C LEU A 126 6.06 0.15 7.04
N GLU A 127 7.17 0.83 6.78
CA GLU A 127 7.99 1.44 7.81
C GLU A 127 7.22 2.54 8.55
N ASN A 128 6.50 3.41 7.85
CA ASN A 128 5.68 4.45 8.48
C ASN A 128 4.62 3.82 9.41
N LYS A 129 3.94 2.76 8.96
CA LYS A 129 2.97 2.00 9.77
C LYS A 129 3.62 1.38 11.00
N ARG A 130 4.83 0.83 10.86
CA ARG A 130 5.61 0.26 11.97
C ARG A 130 6.04 1.32 12.98
N LEU A 131 6.55 2.46 12.52
CA LEU A 131 6.96 3.58 13.36
C LEU A 131 5.78 4.16 14.12
N LYS A 132 4.65 4.42 13.44
CA LYS A 132 3.41 4.88 14.09
C LYS A 132 2.93 3.93 15.18
N ARG A 133 2.99 2.60 14.95
CA ARG A 133 2.66 1.59 15.99
C ARG A 133 3.62 1.62 17.18
N LYS A 134 4.91 1.89 16.97
CA LYS A 134 5.89 2.01 18.05
C LYS A 134 5.65 3.27 18.90
N VAL A 135 5.24 4.36 18.27
CA VAL A 135 4.90 5.62 18.97
C VAL A 135 3.58 5.46 19.73
N SER A 136 2.54 4.90 19.11
CA SER A 136 1.21 4.79 19.72
C SER A 136 1.16 3.85 20.93
N LYS A 137 2.04 2.85 21.00
CA LYS A 137 2.10 1.90 22.13
C LYS A 137 2.81 2.43 23.37
N LYS A 138 3.44 3.61 23.30
CA LYS A 138 4.43 3.97 24.31
C LYS A 138 3.85 4.62 25.57
N TYR A 139 2.61 5.12 25.53
CA TYR A 139 2.02 5.85 26.66
C TYR A 139 0.51 5.62 26.76
N GLU A 140 0.09 4.54 27.43
CA GLU A 140 -1.30 4.32 27.82
C GLU A 140 -1.46 4.75 29.29
N MET A 141 -2.45 5.60 29.58
CA MET A 141 -2.73 6.04 30.95
C MET A 141 -3.46 4.94 31.72
N ILE A 142 -2.71 4.17 32.51
CA ILE A 142 -3.22 3.07 33.33
C ILE A 142 -3.84 3.60 34.63
N GLY A 143 -4.98 3.03 35.03
CA GLY A 143 -5.63 3.27 36.31
C GLY A 143 -7.03 3.88 36.20
N ASP A 144 -7.86 3.53 37.18
CA ASP A 144 -9.28 3.87 37.24
C ASP A 144 -9.64 4.69 38.50
N SER A 145 -8.64 5.32 39.12
CA SER A 145 -8.89 6.19 40.27
C SER A 145 -9.68 7.43 39.84
N ALA A 146 -10.47 8.00 40.74
CA ALA A 146 -11.27 9.19 40.46
C ALA A 146 -10.44 10.37 39.92
N GLY A 147 -9.19 10.52 40.39
CA GLY A 147 -8.27 11.55 39.89
C GLY A 147 -7.85 11.31 38.43
N VAL A 148 -7.57 10.06 38.06
CA VAL A 148 -7.21 9.68 36.68
C VAL A 148 -8.41 9.83 35.74
N SER A 149 -9.60 9.40 36.15
CA SER A 149 -10.82 9.58 35.34
C SER A 149 -11.12 11.05 35.06
N LYS A 150 -10.93 11.93 36.05
CA LYS A 150 -11.10 13.38 35.89
C LYS A 150 -10.10 13.99 34.90
N ILE A 151 -8.86 13.49 34.88
CA ILE A 151 -7.85 13.90 33.89
C ILE A 151 -8.27 13.42 32.49
N LYS A 152 -8.70 12.15 32.34
CA LYS A 152 -9.18 11.60 31.06
C LYS A 152 -10.33 12.44 30.48
N GLU A 153 -11.33 12.77 31.29
CA GLU A 153 -12.45 13.64 30.88
C GLU A 153 -11.99 15.06 30.45
N MET A 154 -10.95 15.59 31.09
CA MET A 154 -10.41 16.90 30.75
C MET A 154 -9.63 16.85 29.43
N ILE A 155 -8.86 15.78 29.20
CA ILE A 155 -8.18 15.53 27.93
C ILE A 155 -9.22 15.46 26.81
N ASP A 156 -10.27 14.66 26.94
CA ASP A 156 -11.29 14.48 25.89
C ASP A 156 -11.98 15.80 25.51
N LYS A 157 -12.15 16.72 26.47
CA LYS A 157 -12.73 18.05 26.22
C LYS A 157 -11.78 19.02 25.53
N VAL A 158 -10.48 18.96 25.85
CA VAL A 158 -9.49 19.94 25.40
C VAL A 158 -8.72 19.48 24.16
N ALA A 159 -8.53 18.17 23.97
CA ALA A 159 -7.84 17.55 22.84
C ALA A 159 -8.35 17.98 21.44
N PRO A 160 -9.67 18.20 21.19
CA PRO A 160 -10.14 18.66 19.88
C PRO A 160 -9.94 20.17 19.65
N THR A 161 -9.35 20.91 20.60
CA THR A 161 -9.20 22.36 20.53
C THR A 161 -7.75 22.76 20.27
N ASP A 162 -7.54 23.93 19.64
CA ASP A 162 -6.20 24.53 19.47
C ASP A 162 -5.72 25.33 20.70
N ALA A 163 -6.35 25.12 21.87
CA ALA A 163 -6.01 25.85 23.08
C ALA A 163 -4.63 25.42 23.62
N ARG A 164 -3.84 26.38 24.09
CA ARG A 164 -2.58 26.06 24.79
C ARG A 164 -2.89 25.49 26.18
N VAL A 165 -2.35 24.31 26.48
CA VAL A 165 -2.57 23.60 27.75
C VAL A 165 -1.31 23.63 28.61
N LEU A 166 -1.46 23.86 29.91
CA LEU A 166 -0.39 23.76 30.91
C LEU A 166 -0.66 22.55 31.81
N ILE A 167 0.23 21.55 31.75
CA ILE A 167 0.14 20.34 32.57
C ILE A 167 1.05 20.50 33.79
N THR A 168 0.50 20.36 34.99
CA THR A 168 1.23 20.51 36.26
C THR A 168 1.25 19.20 37.06
N GLY A 169 2.20 19.07 37.99
CA GLY A 169 2.40 17.86 38.80
C GLY A 169 3.86 17.68 39.23
N GLN A 170 4.09 16.82 40.23
CA GLN A 170 5.44 16.49 40.72
C GLN A 170 6.24 15.69 39.68
N ASN A 171 7.55 15.51 39.90
CA ASN A 171 8.37 14.69 39.02
C ASN A 171 7.92 13.22 39.09
N GLY A 172 7.84 12.56 37.92
CA GLY A 172 7.41 11.17 37.81
C GLY A 172 5.89 10.92 37.81
N THR A 173 5.05 11.96 37.90
CA THR A 173 3.57 11.78 37.93
C THR A 173 2.93 11.53 36.56
N GLY A 174 3.71 11.26 35.51
CA GLY A 174 3.18 10.95 34.18
C GLY A 174 2.65 12.15 33.38
N LYS A 175 3.15 13.37 33.61
CA LYS A 175 2.76 14.56 32.83
C LYS A 175 2.96 14.40 31.31
N GLU A 176 3.97 13.63 30.90
CA GLU A 176 4.25 13.30 29.50
C GLU A 176 3.24 12.33 28.88
N ILE A 177 2.47 11.59 29.70
CA ILE A 177 1.42 10.67 29.23
C ILE A 177 0.11 11.44 28.98
N VAL A 178 -0.04 12.62 29.59
CA VAL A 178 -1.20 13.52 29.43
C VAL A 178 -1.06 14.40 28.18
N ALA A 179 0.17 14.69 27.77
CA ALA A 179 0.51 15.58 26.65
C ALA A 179 0.41 14.85 25.30
#